data_AF-A0A5D0HNZ0-F1
#
_entry.id   AF-A0A5D0HNZ0-F1
#
_cell.length_a   1.000
_cell.length_b   1.000
_cell.length_c   1.000
_cell.angle_alpha   90.00
_cell.angle_beta   90.00
_cell.angle_gamma   90.00
#
_symmetry.space_group_name_H-M   'P 1'
#
loop_
_entity.id
_entity.type
_entity.pdbx_description
1 polymer ?
#
loop_
_entity_poly.entity_id
_entity_poly.type
_entity_poly.pdbx_seq_one_letter_code
_entity_poly.pdbx_strand_id
1 'polypeptide(L)'
;MQKKYLVYFALFISVNLFSQNFRSIWNTNNIESGSSANNQITVPTNPAYTYNYTVNWGDGNTDVGVTGNITHNYATAGTYTVEISGTFPSIYFNDDN
;
A
#
# COMPACT_ATOMS: atom_id res chain seq x y z
N MET A 1 41.95 -48.27 -4.30
CA MET A 1 41.56 -47.32 -5.37
C MET A 1 40.37 -46.50 -4.86
N GLN A 2 40.55 -45.21 -4.58
CA GLN A 2 39.54 -44.36 -3.95
C GLN A 2 38.55 -43.82 -5.00
N LYS A 3 37.24 -44.04 -4.79
CA LYS A 3 36.19 -43.49 -5.65
C LYS A 3 35.88 -42.05 -5.20
N LYS A 4 36.21 -41.08 -6.05
CA LYS A 4 35.85 -39.66 -5.86
C LYS A 4 34.37 -39.49 -6.19
N TYR A 5 33.56 -39.10 -5.21
CA TYR A 5 32.17 -38.70 -5.42
C TYR A 5 32.14 -37.20 -5.72
N LEU A 6 31.67 -36.84 -6.91
CA LEU A 6 31.44 -35.46 -7.34
C LEU A 6 30.07 -35.02 -6.82
N VAL A 7 30.04 -34.13 -5.84
CA VAL A 7 28.78 -33.57 -5.30
C VAL A 7 28.39 -32.34 -6.12
N TYR A 8 27.27 -32.44 -6.84
CA TYR A 8 26.64 -31.27 -7.47
C TYR A 8 25.73 -30.59 -6.45
N PHE A 9 26.07 -29.36 -6.07
CA PHE A 9 25.27 -28.53 -5.17
C PHE A 9 24.30 -27.68 -5.99
N ALA A 10 23.03 -28.07 -6.03
CA ALA A 10 21.98 -27.26 -6.64
C ALA A 10 21.53 -26.19 -5.63
N LEU A 11 21.94 -24.93 -5.85
CA LEU A 11 21.46 -23.78 -5.10
C LEU A 11 20.12 -23.33 -5.67
N PHE A 12 19.01 -23.73 -5.05
CA PHE A 12 17.70 -23.17 -5.33
C PHE A 12 17.55 -21.84 -4.58
N ILE A 13 17.80 -20.71 -5.26
CA ILE A 13 17.40 -19.38 -4.77
C ILE A 13 15.91 -19.21 -5.10
N SER A 14 15.06 -19.37 -4.08
CA SER A 14 13.68 -18.91 -4.14
C SER A 14 13.63 -17.46 -3.67
N VAL A 15 13.57 -16.51 -4.61
CA VAL A 15 13.25 -15.12 -4.28
C VAL A 15 11.75 -15.03 -3.99
N ASN A 16 11.40 -14.92 -2.72
CA ASN A 16 10.07 -14.48 -2.34
C ASN A 16 10.00 -12.97 -2.64
N LEU A 17 9.35 -12.60 -3.74
CA LEU A 17 8.96 -11.21 -3.99
C LEU A 17 7.81 -10.88 -3.04
N PHE A 18 8.13 -10.56 -1.78
CA PHE A 18 7.13 -9.94 -0.91
C PHE A 18 6.81 -8.57 -1.50
N SER A 19 5.52 -8.26 -1.67
CA SER A 19 5.09 -6.90 -1.98
C SER A 19 5.62 -6.01 -0.87
N GLN A 20 6.45 -5.02 -1.22
CA GLN A 20 6.94 -4.04 -0.26
C GLN A 20 5.79 -3.12 0.11
N ASN A 21 5.62 -2.85 1.41
CA ASN A 21 4.60 -1.91 1.87
C ASN A 21 4.84 -0.53 1.23
N PHE A 22 3.79 0.03 0.65
CA PHE A 22 3.80 1.39 0.15
C PHE A 22 3.62 2.34 1.33
N ARG A 23 4.71 3.00 1.74
CA ARG A 23 4.72 4.01 2.81
C ARG A 23 4.76 5.41 2.23
N SER A 24 3.85 6.27 2.66
CA SER A 24 3.71 7.64 2.17
C SER A 24 3.30 8.60 3.29
N ILE A 25 3.55 9.90 3.11
CA ILE A 25 3.20 10.95 4.09
C ILE A 25 2.18 11.89 3.46
N TRP A 26 1.08 12.13 4.17
CA TRP A 26 -0.07 12.88 3.68
C TRP A 26 -0.44 13.96 4.71
N ASN A 27 -0.71 15.18 4.25
CA ASN A 27 -1.16 16.28 5.10
C ASN A 27 -2.62 16.60 4.79
N THR A 28 -3.52 16.37 5.74
CA THR A 28 -4.97 16.58 5.56
C THR A 28 -5.34 18.06 5.41
N ASN A 29 -4.44 18.99 5.76
CA ASN A 29 -4.65 20.42 5.56
C ASN A 29 -4.41 20.87 4.11
N ASN A 30 -3.83 20.01 3.27
CA ASN A 30 -3.63 20.31 1.86
C ASN A 30 -4.91 19.95 1.08
N ILE A 31 -5.82 20.90 0.96
CA ILE A 31 -7.15 20.71 0.38
C ILE A 31 -7.26 21.54 -0.90
N GLU A 32 -7.85 20.93 -1.92
CA GLU A 32 -8.22 21.60 -3.16
C GLU A 32 -9.69 21.31 -3.49
N SER A 33 -10.24 22.01 -4.48
CA SER A 33 -11.59 21.67 -4.97
C SER A 33 -11.59 20.23 -5.47
N GLY A 34 -12.55 19.42 -5.02
CA GLY A 34 -12.66 18.00 -5.39
C GLY A 34 -11.84 17.03 -4.51
N SER A 35 -11.05 17.51 -3.54
CA SER A 35 -10.38 16.64 -2.57
C SER A 35 -11.28 16.23 -1.40
N SER A 36 -10.80 15.32 -0.55
CA SER A 36 -11.44 14.99 0.73
C SER A 36 -11.41 16.17 1.72
N ALA A 37 -12.18 16.08 2.82
CA ALA A 37 -12.22 17.13 3.83
C ALA A 37 -10.89 17.28 4.60
N ASN A 38 -10.77 18.37 5.37
CA ASN A 38 -9.53 18.79 6.06
C ASN A 38 -9.00 17.83 7.13
N ASN A 39 -9.76 16.82 7.49
CA ASN A 39 -9.41 15.77 8.44
C ASN A 39 -9.56 14.38 7.81
N GLN A 40 -9.52 14.29 6.48
CA GLN A 40 -9.72 13.04 5.76
C GLN A 40 -8.57 12.76 4.80
N ILE A 41 -8.32 11.47 4.61
CA ILE A 41 -7.52 10.97 3.50
C ILE A 41 -8.36 9.98 2.72
N THR A 42 -8.43 10.20 1.41
CA THR A 42 -8.95 9.21 0.46
C THR A 42 -7.79 8.52 -0.24
N VAL A 43 -7.77 7.19 -0.22
CA VAL A 43 -6.89 6.38 -1.06
C VAL A 43 -7.67 5.99 -2.31
N PRO A 44 -7.37 6.58 -3.48
CA PRO A 44 -8.06 6.23 -4.70
C PRO A 44 -7.37 5.06 -5.42
N THR A 45 -8.16 4.28 -6.13
CA THR A 45 -7.77 3.08 -6.85
C THR A 45 -8.07 3.22 -8.35
N ASN A 46 -7.28 2.55 -9.17
CA ASN A 46 -7.50 2.50 -10.61
C ASN A 46 -8.46 1.34 -10.94
N PRO A 47 -9.61 1.58 -11.58
CA PRO A 47 -10.57 0.53 -11.90
C PRO A 47 -10.04 -0.53 -12.87
N ALA A 48 -8.90 -0.31 -13.53
CA ALA A 48 -8.25 -1.28 -14.41
C ALA A 48 -7.57 -2.46 -13.67
N TYR A 49 -7.47 -2.41 -12.34
CA TYR A 49 -6.81 -3.46 -11.54
C TYR A 49 -7.68 -4.02 -10.43
N THR A 50 -7.27 -5.18 -9.91
CA THR A 50 -7.87 -5.82 -8.73
C THR A 50 -7.12 -5.44 -7.47
N TYR A 51 -7.86 -5.19 -6.39
CA TYR A 51 -7.34 -4.78 -5.10
C TYR A 51 -7.76 -5.75 -4.00
N ASN A 52 -6.86 -5.96 -3.05
CA ASN A 52 -7.13 -6.58 -1.76
C ASN A 52 -5.99 -6.14 -0.83
N TYR A 53 -6.18 -5.01 -0.17
CA TYR A 53 -5.13 -4.35 0.60
C TYR A 53 -5.54 -4.01 2.02
N THR A 54 -4.53 -3.77 2.83
CA THR A 54 -4.62 -3.25 4.19
C THR A 54 -4.01 -1.86 4.21
N VAL A 55 -4.66 -0.92 4.90
CA VAL A 55 -4.16 0.44 5.10
C VAL A 55 -4.07 0.73 6.59
N ASN A 56 -2.87 1.07 7.06
CA ASN A 56 -2.62 1.64 8.37
C ASN A 56 -2.56 3.16 8.22
N TRP A 57 -3.43 3.85 8.95
CA TRP A 57 -3.65 5.30 8.82
C TRP A 57 -2.67 6.15 9.63
N GLY A 58 -1.80 5.53 10.44
CA GLY A 58 -0.80 6.24 11.25
C GLY A 58 -1.37 6.89 12.52
N ASP A 59 -2.64 6.66 12.84
CA ASP A 59 -3.32 7.15 14.05
C ASP A 59 -3.72 6.01 15.01
N GLY A 60 -3.30 4.79 14.72
CA GLY A 60 -3.67 3.58 15.46
C GLY A 60 -4.82 2.79 14.83
N ASN A 61 -5.49 3.34 13.82
CA ASN A 61 -6.55 2.64 13.10
C ASN A 61 -6.02 1.94 11.84
N THR A 62 -6.71 0.88 11.42
CA THR A 62 -6.34 0.10 10.23
C THR A 62 -7.60 -0.50 9.60
N ASP A 63 -7.65 -0.50 8.27
CA ASP A 63 -8.66 -1.22 7.49
C ASP A 63 -8.00 -2.38 6.73
N VAL A 64 -8.70 -3.52 6.67
CA VAL A 64 -8.21 -4.76 6.04
C VAL A 64 -9.19 -5.25 4.97
N GLY A 65 -8.66 -5.88 3.92
CA GLY A 65 -9.50 -6.47 2.87
C GLY A 65 -10.19 -5.43 1.99
N VAL A 66 -9.58 -4.26 1.83
CA VAL A 66 -10.12 -3.18 1.00
C VAL A 66 -9.94 -3.53 -0.49
N THR A 67 -11.00 -3.35 -1.29
CA THR A 67 -11.05 -3.78 -2.70
C THR A 67 -11.25 -2.62 -3.69
N GLY A 68 -11.29 -1.38 -3.22
CA GLY A 68 -11.47 -0.19 -4.04
C GLY A 68 -11.06 1.07 -3.28
N ASN A 69 -11.65 2.22 -3.63
CA ASN A 69 -11.42 3.48 -2.93
C ASN A 69 -11.85 3.36 -1.46
N ILE A 70 -11.12 4.04 -0.57
CA ILE A 70 -11.51 4.17 0.84
C ILE A 70 -11.15 5.55 1.36
N THR A 71 -11.99 6.09 2.25
CA THR A 71 -11.75 7.36 2.94
C THR A 71 -11.73 7.12 4.44
N HIS A 72 -10.72 7.65 5.12
CA HIS A 72 -10.60 7.61 6.57
C HIS A 72 -10.76 9.00 7.17
N ASN A 73 -11.37 9.06 8.36
CA ASN A 73 -11.61 10.28 9.10
C ASN A 73 -10.71 10.31 10.33
N TYR A 74 -9.85 11.31 10.40
CA TYR A 74 -9.04 11.60 11.57
C TYR A 74 -9.80 12.47 12.58
N ALA A 75 -9.50 12.28 13.86
CA ALA A 75 -10.06 13.11 14.94
C ALA A 75 -9.57 14.57 14.87
N THR A 76 -8.34 14.77 14.39
CA THR A 76 -7.71 16.09 14.23
C THR A 76 -7.10 16.18 12.84
N ALA A 77 -7.05 17.37 12.24
CA ALA A 77 -6.28 17.57 11.01
C ALA A 77 -4.77 17.49 11.28
N GLY A 78 -3.98 17.00 10.32
CA GLY A 78 -2.55 16.86 10.52
C GLY A 78 -1.82 16.12 9.41
N THR A 79 -0.55 15.79 9.70
CA THR A 79 0.30 15.01 8.82
C THR A 79 0.40 13.58 9.33
N TYR A 80 0.07 12.62 8.47
CA TYR A 80 0.02 11.19 8.80
C TYR A 80 0.94 10.39 7.90
N THR A 81 1.60 9.39 8.48
CA THR A 81 2.32 8.36 7.71
C THR A 81 1.34 7.23 7.43
N VAL A 82 0.93 7.10 6.17
CA VAL A 82 0.02 6.05 5.71
C VAL A 82 0.84 4.91 5.13
N GLU A 83 0.52 3.69 5.55
CA GLU A 83 1.19 2.48 5.08
C GLU A 83 0.16 1.52 4.48
N ILE A 84 0.38 1.17 3.21
CA ILE A 84 -0.49 0.27 2.44
C ILE A 84 0.27 -1.01 2.15
N SER A 85 -0.37 -2.16 2.38
CA SER A 85 0.19 -3.49 2.15
C SER A 85 -0.82 -4.41 1.50
N GLY A 86 -0.36 -5.51 0.90
CA GLY A 86 -1.22 -6.46 0.16
C GLY A 86 -1.24 -6.19 -1.34
N THR A 87 -2.37 -6.50 -1.99
CA THR A 87 -2.55 -6.31 -3.44
C THR A 87 -3.01 -4.87 -3.70
N PHE A 88 -2.04 -3.98 -3.96
CA PHE A 88 -2.25 -2.56 -4.25
C PHE A 88 -1.37 -2.13 -5.45
N PRO A 89 -1.81 -2.38 -6.70
CA PRO A 89 -0.97 -2.19 -7.88
C PRO A 89 -0.78 -0.74 -8.31
N SER A 90 -1.74 0.15 -8.00
CA SER A 90 -1.68 1.56 -8.42
C SER A 90 -2.51 2.43 -7.47
N ILE A 91 -1.94 3.56 -7.07
CA ILE A 91 -2.71 4.71 -6.61
C ILE A 91 -3.03 5.57 -7.83
N TYR A 92 -4.28 6.00 -7.97
CA TYR A 92 -4.74 6.71 -9.16
C TYR A 92 -5.64 7.88 -8.78
N PHE A 93 -5.07 9.08 -8.83
CA PHE A 93 -5.82 10.32 -8.72
C PHE A 93 -6.39 10.64 -10.09
N ASN A 94 -7.71 10.55 -10.24
CA ASN A 94 -8.37 10.87 -11.49
C ASN A 94 -8.49 12.41 -11.59
N ASP A 95 -7.75 13.03 -12.50
CA ASP A 95 -7.76 14.48 -12.76
C ASP A 95 -9.02 14.92 -13.54
N ASP A 96 -10.20 14.44 -13.14
CA ASP A 96 -11.47 14.95 -13.70
C ASP A 96 -11.81 16.30 -13.04
N ASN A 97 -11.03 17.32 -13.38
CA ASN A 97 -11.32 18.73 -13.08
C ASN A 97 -12.12 19.37 -14.23
#